data_AF-A0A3E0WLL7-F1
#
_entry.id   AF-A0A3E0WLL7-F1
#
_cell.length_a   1.000
_cell.length_b   1.000
_cell.length_c   1.000
_cell.angle_alpha   90.00
_cell.angle_beta   90.00
_cell.angle_gamma   90.00
#
_symmetry.space_group_name_H-M   'P 1'
#
loop_
_entity.id
_entity.type
_entity.pdbx_description
1 polymer ?
#
loop_
_entity_poly.entity_id
_entity_poly.type
_entity_poly.pdbx_seq_one_letter_code
_entity_poly.pdbx_strand_id
1 'polypeptide(L)'
;MASPVKWLLGSVAVIVLVLSVAYASSMQNQTTRTTADIDVLADTVSAGVLRAKTDEEGETKGSYVDKDELIANLTAEVVSVQKTHPYDITLDYLFLDRNGKVTKEESSITGIQFRVQYVNEEGEVKGTAERRLSINQY
;
A
#
# COMPACT_ATOMS: atom_id res chain seq x y z
N MET A 1 17.44 54.18 -12.62
CA MET A 1 16.94 53.58 -11.37
C MET A 1 16.12 52.35 -11.74
N ALA A 2 16.47 51.16 -11.25
CA ALA A 2 15.72 49.95 -11.56
C ALA A 2 14.30 50.09 -10.97
N SER A 3 13.30 50.14 -11.85
CA SER A 3 11.89 50.30 -11.47
C SER A 3 11.51 49.24 -10.42
N PRO A 4 10.77 49.61 -9.35
CA PRO A 4 10.32 48.68 -8.30
C PRO A 4 9.58 47.45 -8.85
N VAL A 5 9.02 47.54 -10.06
CA VAL A 5 8.38 46.42 -10.78
C VAL A 5 9.35 45.27 -11.05
N LYS A 6 10.64 45.53 -11.29
CA LYS A 6 11.64 44.46 -11.54
C LYS A 6 11.92 43.62 -10.30
N TRP A 7 11.93 44.24 -9.13
CA TRP A 7 12.11 43.55 -7.84
C TRP A 7 10.85 42.77 -7.44
N LEU A 8 9.68 43.31 -7.78
CA LEU A 8 8.40 42.62 -7.61
C LEU A 8 8.31 41.37 -8.49
N LEU A 9 8.70 41.46 -9.77
CA LEU A 9 8.78 40.29 -10.66
C LEU A 9 9.78 39.24 -10.18
N GLY A 10 10.96 39.67 -9.73
CA GLY A 10 11.98 38.75 -9.19
C GLY A 10 11.50 38.01 -7.94
N SER A 11 10.85 38.71 -7.01
CA SER A 11 10.30 38.09 -5.80
C SER A 11 9.15 37.13 -6.09
N VAL A 12 8.25 37.48 -7.01
CA VAL A 12 7.18 36.57 -7.47
C VAL A 12 7.76 35.31 -8.10
N ALA A 13 8.78 35.43 -8.95
CA ALA A 13 9.44 34.27 -9.56
C ALA A 13 10.04 33.32 -8.51
N VAL A 14 10.68 33.86 -7.46
CA VAL A 14 11.22 33.06 -6.35
C VAL A 14 10.09 32.37 -5.57
N ILE A 15 8.99 33.07 -5.27
CA ILE A 15 7.84 32.48 -4.57
C ILE A 15 7.24 31.33 -5.38
N VAL A 16 7.02 31.53 -6.68
CA VAL A 16 6.48 30.48 -7.57
C VAL A 16 7.42 29.27 -7.61
N LEU A 17 8.74 29.49 -7.66
CA LEU A 17 9.71 28.41 -7.64
C LEU A 17 9.67 27.63 -6.33
N VAL A 18 9.64 28.32 -5.19
CA VAL A 18 9.55 27.67 -3.86
C VAL A 18 8.26 26.86 -3.73
N LEU A 19 7.12 27.42 -4.15
CA LEU A 19 5.83 26.70 -4.12
C LEU A 19 5.85 25.47 -5.04
N SER A 20 6.48 25.58 -6.21
CA SER A 20 6.60 24.45 -7.15
C SER A 20 7.44 23.32 -6.58
N VAL A 21 8.58 23.64 -5.97
CA VAL A 21 9.45 22.65 -5.31
C VAL A 21 8.74 22.02 -4.11
N ALA A 22 8.07 22.82 -3.28
CA ALA A 22 7.30 22.32 -2.14
C ALA A 22 6.18 21.37 -2.58
N TYR A 23 5.45 21.72 -3.64
CA TYR A 23 4.41 20.87 -4.20
C TYR A 23 4.97 19.55 -4.74
N ALA A 24 6.03 19.60 -5.54
CA ALA A 24 6.66 18.41 -6.10
C ALA A 24 7.23 17.48 -5.00
N SER A 25 7.87 18.06 -3.97
CA SER A 25 8.36 17.32 -2.81
C SER A 25 7.23 16.68 -2.01
N SER A 26 6.13 17.41 -1.81
CA SER A 26 4.95 16.87 -1.12
C SER A 26 4.33 15.69 -1.88
N MET A 27 4.29 15.75 -3.21
CA MET A 27 3.76 14.65 -4.03
C MET A 27 4.66 13.40 -3.95
N GLN A 28 5.98 13.59 -4.05
CA GLN A 28 6.94 12.48 -3.91
C GLN A 28 6.88 11.82 -2.52
N ASN A 29 6.70 12.63 -1.47
CA ASN A 29 6.56 12.13 -0.11
C ASN A 29 5.31 11.23 0.03
N GLN A 30 4.20 11.58 -0.60
CA GLN A 30 2.98 10.77 -0.59
C GLN A 30 3.17 9.43 -1.31
N THR A 31 3.73 9.42 -2.53
CA THR A 31 3.97 8.18 -3.28
C THR A 31 4.96 7.24 -2.58
N THR A 32 6.04 7.81 -2.02
CA THR A 32 7.05 7.03 -1.30
C THR A 32 6.46 6.41 -0.04
N ARG A 33 5.67 7.19 0.72
CA ARG A 33 5.00 6.71 1.93
C ARG A 33 3.97 5.62 1.62
N THR A 34 3.17 5.79 0.55
CA THR A 34 2.20 4.76 0.10
C THR A 34 2.90 3.43 -0.18
N THR A 35 4.07 3.47 -0.84
CA THR A 35 4.87 2.27 -1.12
C THR A 35 5.38 1.63 0.17
N ALA A 36 5.90 2.43 1.11
CA ALA A 36 6.41 1.94 2.38
C ALA A 36 5.32 1.28 3.23
N ASP A 37 4.13 1.87 3.29
CA ASP A 37 3.00 1.31 4.03
C ASP A 37 2.53 -0.02 3.40
N ILE A 38 2.59 -0.14 2.06
CA ILE A 38 2.37 -1.42 1.36
C ILE A 38 3.44 -2.46 1.67
N ASP A 39 4.70 -2.07 1.79
CA ASP A 39 5.78 -3.00 2.16
C ASP A 39 5.51 -3.58 3.54
N VAL A 40 5.11 -2.75 4.51
CA VAL A 40 4.70 -3.18 5.85
C VAL A 40 3.49 -4.11 5.80
N LEU A 41 2.46 -3.77 5.03
CA LEU A 41 1.31 -4.65 4.78
C LEU A 41 1.74 -6.01 4.23
N ALA A 42 2.66 -6.02 3.27
CA ALA A 42 3.17 -7.25 2.68
C ALA A 42 3.92 -8.12 3.68
N ASP A 43 4.75 -7.51 4.51
CA ASP A 43 5.54 -8.20 5.52
C ASP A 43 4.65 -8.78 6.62
N THR A 44 3.63 -8.04 7.07
CA THR A 44 2.63 -8.51 8.05
C THR A 44 1.82 -9.68 7.51
N VAL A 45 1.36 -9.60 6.25
CA VAL A 45 0.65 -10.71 5.60
C VAL A 45 1.57 -11.92 5.48
N SER A 46 2.83 -11.73 5.08
CA SER A 46 3.82 -12.81 4.98
C SER A 46 4.10 -13.46 6.34
N ALA A 47 4.18 -12.68 7.42
CA ALA A 47 4.33 -13.17 8.78
C ALA A 47 3.09 -13.96 9.24
N GLY A 48 1.88 -13.49 8.93
CA GLY A 48 0.63 -14.20 9.19
C GLY A 48 0.57 -15.55 8.47
N VAL A 49 0.95 -15.58 7.18
CA VAL A 49 1.09 -16.82 6.41
C VAL A 49 2.08 -17.79 7.07
N LEU A 50 3.24 -17.31 7.52
CA LEU A 50 4.25 -18.14 8.18
C LEU A 50 3.73 -18.71 9.50
N ARG A 51 2.95 -17.93 10.25
CA ARG A 51 2.31 -18.38 11.50
C ARG A 51 1.26 -19.46 11.22
N ALA A 52 0.39 -19.26 10.23
CA ALA A 52 -0.60 -20.26 9.81
C ALA A 52 0.06 -21.58 9.35
N LYS A 53 1.26 -21.52 8.76
CA LYS A 53 2.05 -22.72 8.41
C LYS A 53 2.69 -23.43 9.62
N THR A 54 2.78 -22.75 10.76
CA THR A 54 3.50 -23.22 11.95
C THR A 54 2.55 -23.68 13.07
N ASP A 55 1.27 -23.29 13.00
CA ASP A 55 0.29 -23.60 14.04
C ASP A 55 -0.57 -24.83 13.68
N GLU A 56 -1.01 -25.53 14.73
CA GLU A 56 -1.57 -26.89 14.78
C GLU A 56 -0.55 -28.04 14.67
N GLU A 57 0.03 -28.40 15.83
CA GLU A 57 0.73 -29.68 16.13
C GLU A 57 2.24 -29.80 15.85
N GLY A 58 2.93 -28.78 15.34
CA GLY A 58 4.39 -28.89 15.09
C GLY A 58 4.76 -29.90 13.98
N GLU A 59 3.74 -30.42 13.29
CA GLU A 59 3.88 -31.18 12.05
C GLU A 59 3.48 -30.27 10.88
N THR A 60 4.33 -30.20 9.86
CA THR A 60 4.09 -29.48 8.61
C THR A 60 2.94 -30.13 7.82
N LYS A 61 1.70 -30.00 8.29
CA LYS A 61 0.51 -30.38 7.53
C LYS A 61 0.30 -29.34 6.43
N GLY A 62 0.17 -29.84 5.20
CA GLY A 62 0.35 -29.06 3.98
C GLY A 62 -0.38 -27.72 3.97
N SER A 63 0.42 -26.63 3.98
CA SER A 63 0.14 -25.27 3.51
C SER A 63 -1.34 -24.92 3.31
N TYR A 64 -2.14 -25.00 4.38
CA TYR A 64 -3.50 -24.47 4.39
C TYR A 64 -3.40 -23.01 4.84
N VAL A 65 -3.96 -22.13 4.02
CA VAL A 65 -3.92 -20.70 4.25
C VAL A 65 -5.31 -20.29 4.67
N ASP A 66 -5.48 -19.92 5.94
CA ASP A 66 -6.73 -19.36 6.42
C ASP A 66 -6.93 -17.98 5.78
N LYS A 67 -7.93 -17.88 4.90
CA LYS A 67 -8.28 -16.62 4.23
C LYS A 67 -8.71 -15.57 5.24
N ASP A 68 -9.51 -15.95 6.23
CA ASP A 68 -10.10 -15.02 7.17
C ASP A 68 -9.02 -14.42 8.07
N GLU A 69 -8.04 -15.23 8.48
CA GLU A 69 -6.86 -14.72 9.21
C GLU A 69 -6.04 -13.74 8.36
N LEU A 70 -5.81 -14.06 7.07
CA LEU A 70 -5.08 -13.15 6.18
C LEU A 70 -5.79 -11.82 5.98
N ILE A 71 -7.10 -11.85 5.74
CA ILE A 71 -7.91 -10.64 5.56
C ILE A 71 -8.00 -9.87 6.86
N ALA A 72 -8.11 -10.53 8.01
CA ALA A 72 -8.11 -9.87 9.31
C ALA A 72 -6.79 -9.13 9.57
N ASN A 73 -5.66 -9.78 9.31
CA ASN A 73 -4.33 -9.17 9.46
C ASN A 73 -4.15 -7.98 8.50
N LEU A 74 -4.56 -8.14 7.23
CA LEU A 74 -4.49 -7.08 6.22
C LEU A 74 -5.37 -5.89 6.60
N THR A 75 -6.59 -6.14 7.08
CA THR A 75 -7.53 -5.10 7.53
C THR A 75 -7.02 -4.36 8.76
N ALA A 76 -6.48 -5.09 9.75
CA ALA A 76 -5.94 -4.50 10.97
C ALA A 76 -4.78 -3.53 10.66
N GLU A 77 -3.91 -3.92 9.73
CA GLU A 77 -2.79 -3.07 9.30
C GLU A 77 -3.27 -1.85 8.51
N VAL A 78 -4.24 -2.01 7.61
CA VAL A 78 -4.86 -0.85 6.92
C VAL A 78 -5.46 0.14 7.92
N VAL A 79 -6.16 -0.34 8.95
CA VAL A 79 -6.73 0.51 10.00
C VAL A 79 -5.62 1.20 10.82
N SER A 80 -4.50 0.51 11.07
CA SER A 80 -3.33 1.09 11.73
C SER A 80 -2.75 2.25 10.91
N VAL A 81 -2.55 2.04 9.61
CA VAL A 81 -2.03 3.06 8.68
C VAL A 81 -3.01 4.23 8.56
N GLN A 82 -4.32 3.97 8.44
CA GLN A 82 -5.36 5.00 8.29
C GLN A 82 -5.34 6.00 9.46
N LYS A 83 -5.13 5.54 10.70
CA LYS A 83 -5.03 6.43 11.88
C LYS A 83 -3.93 7.49 11.76
N THR A 84 -2.94 7.27 10.88
CA THR A 84 -1.78 8.15 10.71
C THR A 84 -1.85 9.02 9.44
N HIS A 85 -2.95 8.97 8.69
CA HIS A 85 -3.10 9.68 7.42
C HIS A 85 -4.47 10.38 7.29
N PRO A 86 -4.54 11.63 6.77
CA PRO A 86 -5.80 12.30 6.42
C PRO A 86 -6.55 11.74 5.18
N TYR A 87 -6.11 10.62 4.60
CA TYR A 87 -6.74 10.06 3.41
C TYR A 87 -7.51 8.79 3.76
N ASP A 88 -8.61 8.57 3.06
CA ASP A 88 -9.30 7.29 3.09
C ASP A 88 -8.46 6.25 2.36
N ILE A 89 -8.39 5.05 2.94
CA ILE A 89 -7.60 3.95 2.38
C ILE A 89 -8.56 2.94 1.76
N THR A 90 -8.45 2.77 0.45
CA THR A 90 -9.12 1.68 -0.27
C THR A 90 -8.14 0.53 -0.44
N LEU A 91 -8.55 -0.66 -0.01
CA LEU A 91 -7.78 -1.89 -0.15
C LEU A 91 -8.55 -2.86 -1.04
N ASP A 92 -8.01 -3.13 -2.22
CA ASP A 92 -8.49 -4.21 -3.09
C ASP A 92 -7.56 -5.42 -2.95
N TYR A 93 -8.12 -6.63 -2.97
CA TYR A 93 -7.33 -7.86 -2.94
C TYR A 93 -7.94 -8.94 -3.82
N LEU A 94 -7.08 -9.85 -4.27
CA LEU A 94 -7.45 -11.04 -5.04
C LEU A 94 -6.52 -12.21 -4.69
N PHE A 95 -7.11 -13.40 -4.55
CA PHE A 95 -6.36 -14.63 -4.34
C PHE A 95 -5.98 -15.25 -5.68
N LEU A 96 -4.78 -15.79 -5.75
CA LEU A 96 -4.18 -16.36 -6.96
C LEU A 96 -3.92 -17.85 -6.80
N ASP A 97 -4.20 -18.61 -7.85
CA ASP A 97 -3.80 -20.01 -7.97
C ASP A 97 -2.33 -20.17 -8.40
N ARG A 98 -1.89 -21.44 -8.53
CA ARG A 98 -0.53 -21.79 -8.98
C ARG A 98 -0.18 -21.23 -10.36
N ASN A 99 -1.19 -21.01 -11.19
CA ASN A 99 -1.05 -20.47 -12.55
C ASN A 99 -1.15 -18.94 -12.58
N GLY A 100 -1.32 -18.28 -11.42
CA GLY A 100 -1.53 -16.84 -11.32
C GLY A 100 -2.93 -16.38 -11.75
N LYS A 101 -3.91 -17.27 -11.80
CA LYS A 101 -5.32 -16.94 -12.06
C LYS A 101 -6.05 -16.65 -10.76
N VAL A 102 -7.04 -15.76 -10.84
CA VAL A 102 -7.92 -15.46 -9.71
C VAL A 102 -8.67 -16.74 -9.31
N THR A 103 -8.58 -17.11 -8.03
CA THR A 103 -9.28 -18.27 -7.48
C THR A 103 -10.07 -17.90 -6.23
N LYS A 104 -11.15 -18.62 -6.00
CA LYS A 104 -11.91 -18.59 -4.73
C LYS A 104 -11.75 -19.90 -3.95
N GLU A 105 -11.16 -20.92 -4.56
CA GLU A 105 -10.95 -22.25 -4.01
C GLU A 105 -9.77 -22.21 -3.02
N GLU A 106 -10.02 -22.45 -1.73
CA GLU A 106 -9.02 -22.33 -0.65
C GLU A 106 -7.81 -23.23 -0.87
N SER A 107 -8.09 -24.49 -1.22
CA SER A 107 -7.07 -25.50 -1.47
C SER A 107 -6.13 -25.14 -2.64
N SER A 108 -6.54 -24.20 -3.50
CA SER A 108 -5.78 -23.78 -4.68
C SER A 108 -5.05 -22.45 -4.48
N ILE A 109 -5.22 -21.78 -3.33
CA ILE A 109 -4.58 -20.48 -3.08
C ILE A 109 -3.08 -20.67 -2.91
N THR A 110 -2.32 -20.01 -3.77
CA THR A 110 -0.85 -19.97 -3.68
C THR A 110 -0.29 -18.57 -3.68
N GLY A 111 -1.13 -17.54 -3.80
CA GLY A 111 -0.73 -16.16 -3.67
C GLY A 111 -1.89 -15.23 -3.36
N ILE A 112 -1.55 -14.01 -2.97
CA ILE A 112 -2.48 -12.89 -2.84
C ILE A 112 -1.86 -11.69 -3.55
N GLN A 113 -2.67 -10.96 -4.31
CA GLN A 113 -2.30 -9.67 -4.84
C GLN A 113 -3.25 -8.64 -4.24
N PHE A 114 -2.70 -7.51 -3.84
CA PHE A 114 -3.48 -6.42 -3.27
C PHE A 114 -3.02 -5.08 -3.82
N ARG A 115 -3.95 -4.13 -3.81
CA ARG A 115 -3.77 -2.75 -4.21
C ARG A 115 -4.25 -1.88 -3.06
N VAL A 116 -3.42 -0.91 -2.67
CA VAL A 116 -3.83 0.13 -1.70
C VAL A 116 -3.89 1.46 -2.43
N GLN A 117 -4.98 2.18 -2.22
CA GLN A 117 -5.18 3.51 -2.76
C GLN A 117 -5.47 4.50 -1.64
N TYR A 118 -4.86 5.67 -1.71
CA TYR A 118 -5.22 6.80 -0.86
C TYR A 118 -6.15 7.72 -1.62
N VAL A 119 -7.33 7.90 -1.07
CA VAL A 119 -8.41 8.68 -1.65
C VAL A 119 -8.65 9.88 -0.76
N ASN A 120 -8.75 11.08 -1.35
CA ASN A 120 -9.13 12.26 -0.60
C ASN A 120 -10.66 12.34 -0.41
N GLU A 121 -11.12 13.32 0.37
CA GLU A 121 -12.56 13.57 0.59
C GLU A 121 -13.36 13.83 -0.69
N GLU A 122 -12.69 14.21 -1.78
CA GLU A 122 -13.30 14.48 -3.10
C GLU A 122 -13.39 13.21 -3.98
N GLY A 123 -12.88 12.07 -3.51
CA GLY A 123 -12.84 10.82 -4.26
C GLY A 123 -11.64 10.69 -5.23
N GLU A 124 -10.69 11.62 -5.19
CA GLU A 124 -9.49 11.58 -6.02
C GLU A 124 -8.40 10.68 -5.42
N VAL A 125 -7.85 9.81 -6.26
CA VAL A 125 -6.73 8.95 -5.90
C VAL A 125 -5.43 9.75 -5.87
N LYS A 126 -4.86 9.93 -4.68
CA LYS A 126 -3.58 10.63 -4.46
C LYS A 126 -2.37 9.70 -4.49
N GLY A 127 -2.59 8.43 -4.17
CA GLY A 127 -1.56 7.39 -4.17
C GLY A 127 -2.16 6.05 -4.55
N THR A 128 -1.40 5.25 -5.28
CA THR A 128 -1.72 3.85 -5.52
C THR A 128 -0.43 3.07 -5.50
N ALA A 129 -0.43 1.94 -4.82
CA ALA A 129 0.61 0.96 -4.97
C ALA A 129 -0.02 -0.45 -4.99
N GLU A 130 0.69 -1.36 -5.63
CA GLU A 130 0.25 -2.74 -5.83
C GLU A 130 1.35 -3.69 -5.40
N ARG A 131 0.95 -4.81 -4.81
CA ARG A 131 1.90 -5.84 -4.41
C ARG A 131 1.31 -7.23 -4.59
N ARG A 132 2.18 -8.15 -4.97
CA ARG A 132 1.87 -9.57 -5.12
C ARG A 132 2.75 -10.37 -4.17
N LEU A 133 2.11 -11.17 -3.34
CA LEU A 133 2.76 -12.12 -2.45
C LEU A 133 2.49 -13.54 -2.94
N SER A 134 3.56 -14.33 -3.00
CA SER A 134 3.45 -15.77 -3.21
C SER A 134 3.46 -16.45 -1.85
N ILE A 135 2.38 -17.13 -1.53
CA ILE A 135 2.17 -17.81 -0.26
C ILE A 135 2.77 -19.22 -0.30
N ASN A 136 2.77 -19.87 -1.47
CA ASN A 136 3.28 -21.21 -1.65
C ASN A 136 4.07 -21.32 -2.96
N GLN A 137 5.41 -21.42 -2.87
CA GLN A 137 6.29 -21.72 -4.00
C GLN A 137 6.98 -23.08 -3.81
N TYR A 138 6.22 -24.16 -3.69
CA TYR A 138 6.75 -25.52 -3.79
C TYR A 138 5.68 -26.46 -4.36
#